data_AF-A0A662D673-F1
#
_entry.id   AF-A0A662D673-F1
#
_cell.length_a   1.000
_cell.length_b   1.000
_cell.length_c   1.000
_cell.angle_alpha   90.00
_cell.angle_beta   90.00
_cell.angle_gamma   90.00
#
_symmetry.space_group_name_H-M   'P 1'
#
loop_
_entity.id
_entity.type
_entity.pdbx_description
1 polymer ?
#
loop_
_entity_poly.entity_id
_entity_poly.type
_entity_poly.pdbx_seq_one_letter_code
_entity_poly.pdbx_strand_id
1 'polypeptide(L)'
;MGRGKRRNPFEFLRGITLWFAGGVAIAAMAGSLYLSEIAHLIPCKLCWFQRIAMYPIAIVLPIAAWRKDNGIRLYAAVLAVIGLGVAIWHRLIQAFPSLDSGACAAVGPPCSAPYIKEFGFVTIPYMALSAFALILVLLWANRVNSSRTVATSA
;
A
#
# COMPACT_ATOMS: atom_id res chain seq x y z
N MET A 1 -33.63 -23.47 -20.36
CA MET A 1 -33.69 -22.02 -20.05
C MET A 1 -32.64 -21.68 -19.00
N GLY A 2 -31.44 -21.28 -19.44
CA GLY A 2 -30.38 -20.83 -18.53
C GLY A 2 -30.65 -19.42 -18.04
N ARG A 3 -30.84 -19.23 -16.73
CA ARG A 3 -30.84 -17.90 -16.10
C ARG A 3 -29.49 -17.25 -16.36
N GLY A 4 -29.42 -16.40 -17.38
CA GLY A 4 -28.32 -15.47 -17.57
C GLY A 4 -28.25 -14.59 -16.33
N LYS A 5 -27.33 -14.91 -15.42
CA LYS A 5 -26.99 -14.10 -14.25
C LYS A 5 -26.53 -12.74 -14.79
N ARG A 6 -27.44 -11.76 -14.86
CA ARG A 6 -27.09 -10.38 -15.22
C ARG A 6 -26.00 -9.96 -14.24
N ARG A 7 -24.75 -9.90 -14.71
CA ARG A 7 -23.65 -9.39 -13.90
C ARG A 7 -23.90 -7.90 -13.78
N ASN A 8 -24.40 -7.47 -12.64
CA ASN A 8 -24.62 -6.06 -12.35
C ASN A 8 -23.31 -5.30 -12.63
N PRO A 9 -23.34 -4.12 -13.28
CA PRO A 9 -22.12 -3.34 -13.55
C PRO A 9 -21.28 -3.11 -12.29
N PHE A 10 -21.93 -3.00 -11.12
CA PHE A 10 -21.25 -2.90 -9.83
C PHE A 10 -20.45 -4.14 -9.41
N GLU A 11 -20.85 -5.37 -9.80
CA GLU A 11 -20.07 -6.60 -9.56
C GLU A 11 -18.79 -6.63 -10.40
N PHE A 12 -18.86 -6.10 -11.62
CA PHE A 12 -17.69 -5.96 -12.49
C PHE A 12 -16.70 -4.92 -11.94
N LEU A 13 -17.19 -3.77 -11.48
CA LEU A 13 -16.37 -2.75 -10.82
C LEU A 13 -15.70 -3.27 -9.54
N ARG A 14 -16.36 -4.14 -8.75
CA ARG A 14 -15.78 -4.72 -7.53
C ARG A 14 -14.54 -5.57 -7.78
N GLY A 15 -14.55 -6.37 -8.85
CA GLY A 15 -13.37 -7.15 -9.25
C GLY A 15 -12.23 -6.23 -9.65
N ILE A 16 -12.54 -5.20 -10.43
CA ILE A 16 -11.57 -4.21 -10.92
C ILE A 16 -10.85 -3.49 -9.78
N THR A 17 -11.56 -3.08 -8.71
CA THR A 17 -10.95 -2.34 -7.59
C THR A 17 -9.84 -3.15 -6.89
N LEU A 18 -10.05 -4.45 -6.67
CA LEU A 18 -9.05 -5.31 -6.03
C LEU A 18 -7.84 -5.55 -6.94
N TRP A 19 -8.06 -5.68 -8.25
CA TRP A 19 -6.99 -5.77 -9.24
C TRP A 19 -6.12 -4.51 -9.27
N PHE A 20 -6.74 -3.32 -9.25
CA PHE A 20 -6.00 -2.06 -9.17
C PHE A 20 -5.22 -1.94 -7.85
N ALA A 21 -5.83 -2.28 -6.72
CA ALA A 21 -5.15 -2.22 -5.42
C ALA A 21 -3.96 -3.19 -5.36
N GLY A 22 -4.12 -4.41 -5.89
CA GLY A 22 -3.03 -5.38 -6.02
C GLY A 22 -1.92 -4.90 -6.95
N GLY A 23 -2.27 -4.32 -8.09
CA GLY A 23 -1.30 -3.76 -9.04
C GLY A 23 -0.45 -2.64 -8.41
N VAL A 24 -1.06 -1.75 -7.65
CA VAL A 24 -0.36 -0.68 -6.91
C VAL A 24 0.59 -1.27 -5.87
N ALA A 25 0.15 -2.27 -5.11
CA ALA A 25 0.98 -2.93 -4.10
C ALA A 25 2.19 -3.66 -4.73
N ILE A 26 1.99 -4.34 -5.87
CA ILE A 26 3.07 -4.99 -6.63
C ILE A 26 4.04 -3.95 -7.17
N ALA A 27 3.55 -2.86 -7.78
CA ALA A 27 4.39 -1.80 -8.30
C ALA A 27 5.23 -1.14 -7.19
N ALA A 28 4.63 -0.90 -6.03
CA ALA A 28 5.35 -0.36 -4.86
C ALA A 28 6.41 -1.33 -4.33
N MET A 29 6.10 -2.63 -4.26
CA MET A 29 7.05 -3.68 -3.89
C MET A 29 8.22 -3.76 -4.89
N ALA A 30 7.92 -3.79 -6.18
CA ALA A 30 8.91 -3.86 -7.25
C ALA A 30 9.81 -2.64 -7.27
N GLY A 31 9.25 -1.43 -7.13
CA GLY A 31 10.02 -0.19 -7.01
C GLY A 31 10.95 -0.21 -5.80
N SER A 32 10.45 -0.70 -4.65
CA SER A 32 11.27 -0.87 -3.45
C SER A 32 12.43 -1.86 -3.64
N LEU A 33 12.22 -2.98 -4.34
CA LEU A 33 13.30 -3.93 -4.67
C LEU A 33 14.29 -3.34 -5.67
N TYR A 34 13.80 -2.68 -6.72
CA TYR A 34 14.63 -2.09 -7.76
C TYR A 34 15.64 -1.09 -7.18
N LEU A 35 15.17 -0.23 -6.28
CA LEU A 35 16.04 0.72 -5.57
C LEU A 35 17.09 0.03 -4.68
N SER A 36 16.77 -1.15 -4.13
CA SER A 36 17.68 -1.91 -3.27
C SER A 36 18.78 -2.64 -4.07
N GLU A 37 18.38 -3.34 -5.13
CA GLU A 37 19.24 -4.27 -5.86
C GLU A 37 20.00 -3.59 -7.00
N ILE A 38 19.37 -2.64 -7.70
CA ILE A 38 19.94 -2.00 -8.89
C ILE A 38 20.56 -0.65 -8.54
N ALA A 39 19.88 0.17 -7.73
CA ALA A 39 20.41 1.45 -7.30
C ALA A 39 21.33 1.36 -6.06
N HIS A 40 21.53 0.14 -5.51
CA HIS A 40 22.34 -0.14 -4.32
C HIS A 40 22.03 0.74 -3.11
N LEU A 41 20.77 1.16 -2.96
CA LEU A 41 20.34 1.97 -1.82
C LEU A 41 19.99 1.07 -0.64
N ILE A 42 20.81 1.14 0.40
CA ILE A 42 20.59 0.39 1.63
C ILE A 42 19.34 0.97 2.33
N PRO A 43 18.27 0.17 2.55
CA PRO A 43 17.08 0.66 3.21
C PRO A 43 17.35 0.95 4.69
N CYS A 44 16.83 2.07 5.19
CA CYS A 44 16.85 2.36 6.63
C CYS A 44 15.84 1.48 7.39
N LYS A 45 15.94 1.45 8.72
CA LYS A 45 15.06 0.64 9.59
C LYS A 45 13.57 0.96 9.38
N LEU A 46 13.22 2.24 9.23
CA LEU A 46 11.83 2.67 8.96
C LEU A 46 11.33 2.21 7.58
N CYS A 47 12.16 2.28 6.54
CA CYS A 47 11.85 1.69 5.23
C CYS A 47 11.63 0.18 5.33
N TRP A 48 12.40 -0.51 6.18
CA TRP A 48 12.25 -1.94 6.38
C TRP A 48 10.89 -2.29 7.00
N PHE A 49 10.42 -1.51 7.99
CA PHE A 49 9.06 -1.65 8.53
C PHE A 49 7.97 -1.39 7.47
N GLN A 50 8.17 -0.43 6.56
CA GLN A 50 7.26 -0.20 5.43
C GLN A 50 7.23 -1.42 4.49
N ARG A 51 8.38 -2.06 4.22
CA ARG A 51 8.45 -3.29 3.41
C ARG A 51 7.69 -4.45 4.05
N ILE A 52 7.85 -4.67 5.37
CA ILE A 52 7.11 -5.73 6.10
C ILE A 52 5.59 -5.53 5.97
N ALA A 53 5.11 -4.28 6.00
CA ALA A 53 3.69 -4.00 5.82
C ALA A 53 3.23 -4.18 4.37
N MET A 54 4.04 -3.77 3.38
CA MET A 54 3.65 -3.76 1.96
C MET A 54 3.71 -5.14 1.30
N TYR A 55 4.73 -5.95 1.59
CA TYR A 55 4.98 -7.21 0.86
C TYR A 55 3.84 -8.23 1.03
N PRO A 56 3.26 -8.44 2.23
CA PRO A 56 2.11 -9.30 2.38
C PRO A 56 0.91 -8.79 1.59
N ILE A 57 0.68 -7.47 1.57
CA ILE A 57 -0.43 -6.85 0.83
C ILE A 57 -0.29 -7.08 -0.67
N ALA A 58 0.94 -6.98 -1.21
CA ALA A 58 1.25 -7.21 -2.61
C ALA A 58 0.94 -8.64 -3.08
N ILE A 59 0.97 -9.61 -2.17
CA ILE A 59 0.64 -11.02 -2.46
C ILE A 59 -0.86 -11.28 -2.22
N VAL A 60 -1.38 -10.79 -1.11
CA VAL A 60 -2.72 -11.11 -0.62
C VAL A 60 -3.82 -10.45 -1.47
N LEU A 61 -3.62 -9.22 -1.95
CA LEU A 61 -4.62 -8.52 -2.78
C LEU A 61 -4.85 -9.16 -4.16
N PRO A 62 -3.82 -9.53 -4.94
CA PRO A 62 -4.01 -10.27 -6.20
C PRO A 62 -4.69 -11.63 -5.99
N ILE A 63 -4.34 -12.36 -4.93
CA ILE A 63 -4.99 -13.64 -4.60
C ILE A 63 -6.47 -13.42 -4.28
N ALA A 64 -6.79 -12.39 -3.49
CA ALA A 64 -8.16 -12.00 -3.19
C ALA A 64 -8.94 -11.60 -4.45
N ALA A 65 -8.30 -10.88 -5.38
CA ALA A 65 -8.87 -10.49 -6.66
C ALA A 65 -9.18 -11.73 -7.54
N TRP A 66 -8.28 -12.72 -7.55
CA TRP A 66 -8.46 -13.95 -8.31
C TRP A 66 -9.54 -14.86 -7.73
N ARG A 67 -9.54 -15.04 -6.40
CA ARG A 67 -10.55 -15.85 -5.68
C ARG A 67 -11.89 -15.13 -5.49
N LYS A 68 -11.96 -13.83 -5.81
CA LYS A 68 -13.09 -12.94 -5.51
C LYS A 68 -13.48 -12.94 -4.01
N ASP A 69 -12.50 -13.20 -3.16
CA ASP A 69 -12.69 -13.27 -1.72
C ASP A 69 -12.60 -11.87 -1.10
N ASN A 70 -13.70 -11.43 -0.52
CA ASN A 70 -13.85 -10.10 0.05
C ASN A 70 -13.54 -10.06 1.56
N GLY A 71 -13.36 -11.21 2.21
CA GLY A 71 -13.01 -11.28 3.64
C GLY A 71 -11.60 -10.76 3.93
N ILE A 72 -10.72 -10.91 2.93
CA ILE A 72 -9.31 -10.52 3.00
C ILE A 72 -9.11 -9.01 3.12
N ARG A 73 -10.11 -8.19 2.76
CA ARG A 73 -10.04 -6.72 2.77
C ARG A 73 -9.69 -6.15 4.14
N LEU A 74 -10.21 -6.74 5.23
CA LEU A 74 -9.93 -6.25 6.59
C LEU A 74 -8.46 -6.45 6.96
N TYR A 75 -7.90 -7.62 6.67
CA TYR A 75 -6.50 -7.92 6.92
C TYR A 75 -5.57 -7.01 6.13
N ALA A 76 -5.84 -6.83 4.84
CA ALA A 76 -5.08 -5.90 4.00
C ALA A 76 -5.19 -4.45 4.48
N ALA A 77 -6.37 -4.02 4.93
CA ALA A 77 -6.58 -2.67 5.45
C ALA A 77 -5.81 -2.43 6.76
N VAL A 78 -5.82 -3.37 7.71
CA VAL A 78 -5.07 -3.24 8.97
C VAL A 78 -3.57 -3.08 8.69
N LEU A 79 -3.01 -3.93 7.82
CA LEU A 79 -1.60 -3.83 7.43
C LEU A 79 -1.31 -2.50 6.72
N ALA A 80 -2.20 -2.04 5.84
CA ALA A 80 -2.03 -0.77 5.15
C ALA A 80 -2.09 0.44 6.10
N VAL A 81 -2.93 0.41 7.14
CA VAL A 81 -2.99 1.46 8.18
C VAL A 81 -1.68 1.51 8.98
N ILE A 82 -1.15 0.36 9.38
CA ILE A 82 0.14 0.29 10.08
C ILE A 82 1.26 0.84 9.20
N GLY A 83 1.33 0.39 7.93
CA GLY A 83 2.30 0.89 6.96
C GLY A 83 2.19 2.40 6.72
N LEU A 84 0.96 2.93 6.65
CA LEU A 84 0.70 4.36 6.52
C LEU A 84 1.21 5.14 7.73
N GLY A 85 0.96 4.66 8.95
CA GLY A 85 1.46 5.30 10.18
C GLY A 85 2.99 5.38 10.22
N VAL A 86 3.67 4.29 9.84
CA VAL A 86 5.14 4.26 9.72
C VAL A 86 5.63 5.20 8.63
N ALA A 87 4.92 5.30 7.49
CA ALA A 87 5.27 6.20 6.40
C ALA A 87 5.13 7.69 6.77
N ILE A 88 4.06 8.03 7.50
CA ILE A 88 3.86 9.39 8.06
C ILE A 88 5.00 9.73 9.01
N TRP A 89 5.31 8.84 9.95
CA TRP A 89 6.40 9.06 10.90
C TRP A 89 7.75 9.27 10.20
N HIS A 90 8.05 8.45 9.20
CA HIS A 90 9.28 8.58 8.42
C HIS A 90 9.32 9.91 7.64
N ARG A 91 8.19 10.36 7.07
CA ARG A 91 8.11 11.65 6.40
C ARG A 91 8.31 12.82 7.36
N LEU A 92 7.80 12.71 8.59
CA LEU A 92 8.00 13.70 9.65
C LEU A 92 9.48 13.81 10.04
N ILE A 93 10.18 12.70 10.25
CA ILE A 93 11.62 12.72 10.58
C ILE A 93 12.44 13.32 9.43
N GLN A 94 12.08 13.07 8.18
CA GLN A 94 12.72 13.73 7.03
C GLN A 94 12.42 15.23 6.93
N ALA A 95 11.25 15.68 7.42
CA ALA A 95 10.90 17.11 7.46
C ALA A 95 11.60 17.83 8.64
N PHE A 96 11.72 17.14 9.78
CA PHE A 96 12.29 17.66 11.01
C PHE A 96 13.38 16.72 11.51
N PRO A 97 14.62 16.86 11.00
CA PRO A 97 15.74 16.00 11.41
C PRO A 97 16.05 16.07 12.91
N SER A 98 15.64 17.14 13.60
CA SER A 98 15.77 17.31 15.05
C SER A 98 14.97 16.28 15.88
N LEU A 99 14.00 15.60 15.27
CA LEU A 99 13.23 14.53 15.90
C LEU A 99 13.92 13.16 15.78
N ASP A 100 14.99 13.05 14.99
CA ASP A 100 15.75 11.81 14.87
C ASP A 100 16.56 11.59 16.16
N SER A 101 16.21 10.57 16.92
CA SER A 101 16.94 10.18 18.13
C SER A 101 18.27 9.48 17.83
N GLY A 102 18.65 9.34 16.55
CA GLY A 102 19.85 8.61 16.13
C GLY A 102 19.67 7.09 16.15
N ALA A 103 18.52 6.58 16.59
CA ALA A 103 18.22 5.16 16.69
C ALA A 103 18.30 4.41 15.35
N CYS A 104 18.10 5.11 14.23
CA CYS A 104 18.31 4.55 12.90
C CYS A 104 19.80 4.46 12.52
N ALA A 105 20.59 5.49 12.85
CA ALA A 105 22.01 5.57 12.52
C ALA A 105 22.85 4.51 13.26
N ALA A 106 22.38 4.05 14.42
CA ALA A 106 23.06 3.02 15.22
C ALA A 106 23.04 1.61 14.58
N VAL A 107 22.09 1.33 13.68
CA VAL A 107 21.88 -0.02 13.10
C VAL A 107 22.00 -0.01 11.57
N GLY A 108 22.16 1.17 10.96
CA GLY A 108 22.22 1.32 9.51
C GLY A 108 22.21 2.78 9.09
N PRO A 109 21.80 3.08 7.85
CA PRO A 109 21.78 4.46 7.36
C PRO A 109 20.76 5.34 8.11
N PRO A 110 21.06 6.65 8.30
CA PRO A 110 20.16 7.56 9.00
C PRO A 110 18.84 7.71 8.27
N CYS A 111 17.73 7.59 9.00
CA CYS A 111 16.37 7.73 8.46
C CYS A 111 16.02 9.17 8.09
N SER A 112 16.76 10.14 8.63
CA SER A 112 16.64 11.57 8.35
C SER A 112 17.31 12.01 7.05
N ALA A 113 18.22 11.22 6.48
CA ALA A 113 18.92 11.57 5.25
C ALA A 113 18.11 11.19 3.99
N PRO A 114 17.76 12.14 3.12
CA PRO A 114 17.11 11.82 1.86
C PRO A 114 18.12 11.26 0.84
N TYR A 115 18.01 9.96 0.54
CA TYR A 115 18.85 9.26 -0.45
C TYR A 115 18.56 9.65 -1.90
N ILE A 116 17.30 9.94 -2.22
CA ILE A 116 16.84 10.40 -3.54
C ILE A 116 15.94 11.61 -3.32
N LYS A 117 16.27 12.73 -3.97
CA LYS A 117 15.39 13.89 -4.15
C LYS A 117 15.12 14.07 -5.64
N GLU A 118 14.48 13.09 -6.25
CA GLU A 118 13.91 13.29 -7.59
C GLU A 118 12.81 14.35 -7.45
N PHE A 119 12.88 15.40 -8.28
CA PHE A 119 12.07 16.64 -8.19
C PHE A 119 12.18 17.47 -6.89
N GLY A 120 13.14 17.24 -5.99
CA GLY A 120 13.31 18.04 -4.77
C GLY A 120 12.27 17.82 -3.66
N PHE A 121 11.16 17.13 -3.94
CA PHE A 121 10.05 16.86 -3.00
C PHE A 121 9.62 15.38 -2.94
N VAL A 122 9.89 14.57 -3.97
CA VAL A 122 9.47 13.16 -4.02
C VAL A 122 10.54 12.29 -3.38
N THR A 123 10.35 11.96 -2.12
CA THR A 123 11.20 11.01 -1.40
C THR A 123 10.58 9.61 -1.42
N ILE A 124 11.41 8.58 -1.25
CA ILE A 124 10.98 7.17 -1.12
C ILE A 124 9.79 7.00 -0.15
N PRO A 125 9.79 7.57 1.08
CA PRO A 125 8.64 7.44 1.97
C PRO A 125 7.39 8.17 1.49
N TYR A 126 7.51 9.24 0.69
CA TYR A 126 6.34 9.89 0.08
C TYR A 126 5.63 8.97 -0.92
N MET A 127 6.40 8.24 -1.73
CA MET A 127 5.87 7.23 -2.66
C MET A 127 5.22 6.05 -1.91
N ALA A 128 5.83 5.60 -0.81
CA ALA A 128 5.24 4.56 0.02
C ALA A 128 3.93 5.04 0.69
N LEU A 129 3.91 6.27 1.20
CA LEU A 129 2.73 6.87 1.82
C LEU A 129 1.57 6.96 0.83
N SER A 130 1.82 7.47 -0.40
CA SER A 130 0.79 7.56 -1.42
C SER A 130 0.28 6.19 -1.85
N ALA A 131 1.15 5.17 -1.94
CA ALA A 131 0.74 3.80 -2.24
C ALA A 131 -0.17 3.21 -1.15
N PHE A 132 0.20 3.33 0.14
CA PHE A 132 -0.65 2.84 1.25
C PHE A 132 -1.98 3.59 1.33
N ALA A 133 -1.98 4.91 1.14
CA ALA A 133 -3.19 5.72 1.12
C ALA A 133 -4.12 5.29 -0.02
N LEU A 134 -3.57 5.09 -1.23
CA LEU A 134 -4.35 4.69 -2.39
C LEU A 134 -4.93 3.27 -2.23
N ILE A 135 -4.17 2.33 -1.65
CA ILE A 135 -4.68 0.99 -1.31
C ILE A 135 -5.85 1.10 -0.32
N LEU A 136 -5.74 1.93 0.73
CA LEU A 136 -6.82 2.13 1.70
C LEU A 136 -8.07 2.74 1.06
N VAL A 137 -7.92 3.74 0.20
CA VAL A 137 -9.04 4.36 -0.52
C VAL A 137 -9.74 3.34 -1.42
N LEU A 138 -8.98 2.52 -2.16
CA LEU A 138 -9.53 1.46 -3.01
C LEU A 138 -10.26 0.38 -2.20
N LEU A 139 -9.69 -0.04 -1.06
CA LEU A 139 -10.33 -0.98 -0.15
C LEU A 139 -11.62 -0.42 0.46
N TRP A 140 -11.61 0.86 0.83
CA TRP A 140 -12.79 1.56 1.36
C TRP A 140 -13.88 1.71 0.30
N ALA A 141 -13.53 2.13 -0.92
CA ALA A 141 -14.46 2.21 -2.04
C ALA A 141 -15.10 0.84 -2.35
N ASN A 142 -14.31 -0.24 -2.29
CA ASN A 142 -14.81 -1.60 -2.46
C ASN A 142 -15.80 -2.01 -1.35
N ARG A 143 -15.55 -1.60 -0.09
CA ARG A 143 -16.47 -1.83 1.04
C ARG A 143 -17.79 -1.09 0.85
N VAL A 144 -17.75 0.21 0.53
CA VAL A 144 -18.95 1.03 0.30
C VAL A 144 -19.80 0.45 -0.82
N ASN A 145 -19.16 0.01 -1.90
CA ASN A 145 -19.86 -0.60 -3.03
C ASN A 145 -20.49 -1.95 -2.65
N SER A 146 -19.85 -2.75 -1.77
CA SER A 146 -20.45 -3.96 -1.20
C SER A 146 -21.76 -3.67 -0.43
N SER A 147 -21.80 -2.62 0.37
CA SER A 147 -22.99 -2.25 1.16
C SER A 147 -24.15 -1.77 0.28
N ARG A 148 -23.85 -1.07 -0.83
CA ARG A 148 -24.86 -0.61 -1.78
C ARG A 148 -25.55 -1.75 -2.50
N THR A 149 -24.81 -2.78 -2.92
CA THR A 149 -25.39 -3.96 -3.59
C THR A 149 -26.47 -4.64 -2.73
N VAL A 150 -26.23 -4.76 -1.42
CA VAL A 150 -27.20 -5.39 -0.49
C VAL A 150 -28.48 -4.55 -0.38
N ALA A 151 -28.33 -3.22 -0.31
CA ALA A 151 -29.46 -2.30 -0.23
C ALA A 151 -30.29 -2.20 -1.51
N THR A 152 -29.72 -2.51 -2.69
CA THR A 152 -30.47 -2.48 -3.97
C THR A 152 -31.15 -3.80 -4.31
N SER A 153 -30.82 -4.87 -3.57
CA SER A 153 -31.36 -6.23 -3.76
C SER A 153 -32.46 -6.60 -2.75
N ALA A 154 -32.79 -5.69 -1.84
CA ALA A 154 -33.92 -5.77 -0.91
C ALA A 154 -35.07 -4.89 -1.43
#